data_AF-A0A2E0U6T0-F1
#
_entry.id   AF-A0A2E0U6T0-F1
#
_cell.length_a   1.000
_cell.length_b   1.000
_cell.length_c   1.000
_cell.angle_alpha   90.00
_cell.angle_beta   90.00
_cell.angle_gamma   90.00
#
_symmetry.space_group_name_H-M   'P 1'
#
loop_
_entity.id
_entity.type
_entity.pdbx_description
1 polymer ?
#
loop_
_entity_poly.entity_id
_entity_poly.type
_entity_poly.pdbx_seq_one_letter_code
_entity_poly.pdbx_strand_id
1 'polypeptide(L)'
;MDGTDAVCAHIRLHPFAMLAVNASVSPIIAMVPLVLNSEEDCLIGHVSRRNPLASLKEQDLAATAVFQGPHAYISPSWYPSKDVDGRAVPTWNYIAAEVRGVLRIERDVEELNPYLSSLSQQMEDGRENPWRLSDAPEDYLARLRRGIVGLSLRITEMNGVKKLSQDDTQDDFNGVVRGLMSETDPAAHAVADEMLKMGIY
;
A
#
# COMPACT_ATOMS: atom_id res chain seq x y z
N MET A 1 6.62 5.75 -11.32
CA MET A 1 5.48 4.84 -11.56
C MET A 1 4.54 5.67 -12.39
N ASP A 2 4.26 5.23 -13.61
CA ASP A 2 3.83 6.18 -14.62
C ASP A 2 2.33 6.00 -14.88
N GLY A 3 1.58 7.06 -14.61
CA GLY A 3 0.12 7.11 -14.78
C GLY A 3 -0.68 6.61 -13.57
N THR A 4 -1.90 7.14 -13.45
CA THR A 4 -2.86 6.80 -12.39
C THR A 4 -3.18 5.31 -12.34
N ASP A 5 -3.29 4.64 -13.49
CA ASP A 5 -3.62 3.21 -13.55
C ASP A 5 -2.56 2.33 -12.88
N ALA A 6 -1.28 2.66 -13.05
CA ALA A 6 -0.18 1.94 -12.42
C ALA A 6 -0.20 2.11 -10.88
N VAL A 7 -0.54 3.32 -10.41
CA VAL A 7 -0.70 3.61 -8.97
C VAL A 7 -1.88 2.84 -8.39
N CYS A 8 -3.01 2.84 -9.09
CA CYS A 8 -4.19 2.07 -8.68
C CYS A 8 -3.92 0.56 -8.64
N ALA A 9 -3.18 0.03 -9.63
CA ALA A 9 -2.76 -1.37 -9.63
C ALA A 9 -1.86 -1.70 -8.42
N HIS A 10 -0.90 -0.83 -8.10
CA HIS A 10 -0.03 -0.99 -6.92
C HIS A 10 -0.83 -1.02 -5.61
N ILE A 11 -1.79 -0.11 -5.45
CA ILE A 11 -2.68 -0.07 -4.28
C ILE A 11 -3.47 -1.37 -4.12
N ARG A 12 -4.00 -1.92 -5.22
CA ARG A 12 -4.74 -3.19 -5.19
C ARG A 12 -3.87 -4.38 -4.76
N LEU A 13 -2.60 -4.39 -5.17
CA LEU A 13 -1.63 -5.43 -4.78
C LEU A 13 -1.12 -5.28 -3.34
N HIS A 14 -1.11 -4.06 -2.80
CA HIS A 14 -0.56 -3.75 -1.48
C HIS A 14 -1.57 -3.04 -0.56
N PRO A 15 -2.79 -3.57 -0.34
CA PRO A 15 -3.89 -2.80 0.27
C PRO A 15 -3.69 -2.48 1.76
N PHE A 16 -2.72 -3.09 2.43
CA PHE A 16 -2.45 -2.82 3.85
C PHE A 16 -1.60 -1.56 4.01
N ALA A 17 -2.29 -0.42 4.13
CA ALA A 17 -1.68 0.89 4.14
C ALA A 17 -1.24 1.33 5.54
N MET A 18 -0.26 2.22 5.57
CA MET A 18 -0.07 3.14 6.70
C MET A 18 -0.89 4.40 6.45
N LEU A 19 -1.91 4.65 7.26
CA LEU A 19 -2.73 5.86 7.22
C LEU A 19 -2.26 6.83 8.31
N ALA A 20 -1.77 8.00 7.90
CA ALA A 20 -1.45 9.11 8.78
C ALA A 20 -2.52 10.19 8.66
N VAL A 21 -3.11 10.59 9.79
CA VAL A 21 -4.19 11.58 9.85
C VAL A 21 -3.72 12.75 10.69
N ASN A 22 -3.86 13.96 10.17
CA ASN A 22 -3.51 15.16 10.92
C ASN A 22 -4.44 15.29 12.14
N ALA A 23 -3.85 15.54 13.29
CA ALA A 23 -4.56 15.87 14.53
C ALA A 23 -3.85 17.02 15.24
N SER A 24 -4.50 17.60 16.24
CA SER A 24 -4.10 18.87 16.86
C SER A 24 -2.74 18.86 17.57
N VAL A 25 -2.26 17.70 18.02
CA VAL A 25 -0.98 17.56 18.75
C VAL A 25 0.06 16.86 17.90
N SER A 26 -0.27 15.68 17.37
CA SER A 26 0.59 14.87 16.52
C SER A 26 -0.27 14.04 15.57
N PRO A 27 0.23 13.66 14.38
CA PRO A 27 -0.50 12.76 13.50
C PRO A 27 -0.90 11.47 14.21
N ILE A 28 -2.12 11.00 13.96
CA ILE A 28 -2.54 9.66 14.36
C ILE A 28 -2.21 8.72 13.22
N ILE A 29 -1.50 7.64 13.52
CA ILE A 29 -1.09 6.63 12.54
C ILE A 29 -1.83 5.32 12.82
N ALA A 30 -2.37 4.72 11.76
CA ALA A 30 -2.95 3.38 11.81
C ALA A 30 -2.47 2.55 10.61
N MET A 31 -2.16 1.28 10.87
CA MET A 31 -1.96 0.29 9.81
C MET A 31 -3.32 -0.34 9.53
N VAL A 32 -3.85 -0.17 8.31
CA VAL A 32 -5.22 -0.53 7.98
C VAL A 32 -5.36 -0.93 6.52
N PRO A 33 -6.13 -1.98 6.18
CA PRO A 33 -6.50 -2.25 4.81
C PRO A 33 -7.35 -1.11 4.24
N LEU A 34 -6.93 -0.56 3.11
CA LEU A 34 -7.67 0.42 2.33
C LEU A 34 -7.76 -0.08 0.89
N VAL A 35 -8.97 -0.05 0.34
CA VAL A 35 -9.25 -0.46 -1.05
C VAL A 35 -9.83 0.70 -1.83
N LEU A 36 -9.58 0.72 -3.13
CA LEU A 36 -10.12 1.74 -4.03
C LEU A 36 -11.62 1.52 -4.23
N ASN A 37 -12.42 2.54 -3.94
CA ASN A 37 -13.78 2.67 -4.43
C ASN A 37 -13.76 3.64 -5.62
N SER A 38 -13.71 3.10 -6.83
CA SER A 38 -13.64 3.90 -8.06
C SER A 38 -14.93 4.64 -8.38
N GLU A 39 -16.07 4.23 -7.83
CA GLU A 39 -17.35 4.94 -8.05
C GLU A 39 -17.39 6.28 -7.31
N GLU A 40 -16.72 6.35 -6.16
CA GLU A 40 -16.71 7.54 -5.28
C GLU A 40 -15.36 8.27 -5.25
N ASP A 41 -14.38 7.84 -6.05
CA ASP A 41 -13.01 8.37 -6.08
C ASP A 41 -12.39 8.48 -4.67
N CYS A 42 -12.52 7.39 -3.91
CA CYS A 42 -12.08 7.33 -2.52
C CYS A 42 -11.40 6.00 -2.18
N LEU A 43 -10.64 6.00 -1.09
CA LEU A 43 -10.15 4.79 -0.43
C LEU A 43 -11.06 4.47 0.75
N ILE A 44 -11.54 3.23 0.82
CA ILE A 44 -12.41 2.76 1.90
C ILE A 44 -11.76 1.66 2.72
N GLY A 45 -12.03 1.67 4.02
CA GLY A 45 -11.62 0.62 4.96
C GLY A 45 -12.34 0.76 6.28
N HIS A 46 -11.88 0.05 7.30
CA HIS A 46 -12.48 0.15 8.62
C HIS A 46 -11.46 -0.13 9.72
N VAL A 47 -11.74 0.38 10.92
CA VAL A 47 -10.96 0.09 12.12
C VAL A 47 -11.88 -0.25 13.29
N SER A 48 -11.34 -0.93 14.29
CA SER A 48 -12.03 -1.10 15.56
C SER A 48 -12.39 0.26 16.17
N ARG A 49 -13.54 0.35 16.85
CA ARG A 49 -13.91 1.51 17.69
C ARG A 49 -12.89 1.84 18.79
N ARG A 50 -11.99 0.91 19.13
CA ARG A 50 -10.89 1.13 20.06
C ARG A 50 -9.66 1.79 19.42
N ASN A 51 -9.59 1.85 18.09
CA ASN A 51 -8.50 2.51 17.39
C ASN A 51 -8.57 4.03 17.68
N PRO A 52 -7.43 4.71 17.93
CA PRO A 52 -7.41 6.15 18.17
C PRO A 52 -8.12 6.99 17.10
N LEU A 53 -8.08 6.56 15.83
CA LEU A 53 -8.82 7.21 14.75
C LEU A 53 -10.32 7.30 15.02
N ALA A 54 -10.92 6.26 15.61
CA ALA A 54 -12.36 6.24 15.91
C ALA A 54 -12.78 7.32 16.93
N SER A 55 -11.83 7.82 17.73
CA SER A 55 -12.04 8.85 18.75
C SER A 55 -11.97 10.28 18.19
N LEU A 56 -11.53 10.46 16.94
CA LEU A 56 -11.51 11.75 16.28
C LEU A 56 -12.94 12.28 16.12
N LYS A 57 -13.21 13.46 16.67
CA LYS A 57 -14.52 14.13 16.59
C LYS A 57 -14.67 15.00 15.36
N GLU A 58 -13.56 15.53 14.87
CA GLU A 58 -13.49 16.30 13.65
C GLU A 58 -13.70 15.38 12.44
N GLN A 59 -14.33 15.93 11.41
CA GLN A 59 -14.51 15.28 10.11
C GLN A 59 -13.71 16.07 9.07
N ASP A 60 -13.57 15.52 7.87
CA ASP A 60 -12.86 16.15 6.76
C ASP A 60 -11.40 16.49 7.10
N LEU A 61 -10.72 15.55 7.75
CA LEU A 61 -9.34 15.70 8.18
C LEU A 61 -8.37 15.40 7.03
N ALA A 62 -7.36 16.25 6.85
CA ALA A 62 -6.28 15.96 5.92
C ALA A 62 -5.55 14.69 6.35
N ALA A 63 -5.38 13.76 5.41
CA ALA A 63 -4.74 12.48 5.66
C ALA A 63 -3.89 12.02 4.47
N THR A 64 -2.97 11.11 4.75
CA THR A 64 -2.09 10.49 3.77
C THR A 64 -2.02 9.00 4.02
N ALA A 65 -2.30 8.20 3.00
CA ALA A 65 -2.15 6.76 2.99
C ALA A 65 -0.92 6.36 2.18
N VAL A 66 -0.06 5.53 2.75
CA VAL A 66 1.14 4.99 2.09
C VAL A 66 0.97 3.48 1.91
N PHE A 67 1.12 3.03 0.67
CA PHE A 67 1.03 1.63 0.24
C PHE A 67 2.43 1.16 -0.17
N GLN A 68 3.11 0.47 0.74
CA GLN A 68 4.50 0.05 0.55
C GLN A 68 4.57 -1.30 -0.16
N GLY A 69 5.34 -1.36 -1.24
CA GLY A 69 5.68 -2.59 -1.94
C GLY A 69 7.04 -3.16 -1.52
N PRO A 70 7.64 -4.01 -2.37
CA PRO A 70 8.98 -4.52 -2.17
C PRO A 70 10.02 -3.40 -2.01
N HIS A 71 11.01 -3.63 -1.16
CA HIS A 71 12.13 -2.73 -0.91
C HIS A 71 13.34 -3.52 -0.42
N ALA A 72 14.53 -3.06 -0.75
CA ALA A 72 15.78 -3.71 -0.37
C ALA A 72 16.95 -2.73 -0.38
N TYR A 73 17.93 -2.98 0.49
CA TYR A 73 19.22 -2.32 0.46
C TYR A 73 20.01 -2.77 -0.76
N ILE A 74 20.67 -1.82 -1.43
CA ILE A 74 21.55 -2.09 -2.57
C ILE A 74 23.00 -1.87 -2.15
N SER A 75 23.78 -2.96 -2.15
CA SER A 75 25.19 -2.92 -1.78
C SER A 75 26.04 -2.36 -2.93
N PRO A 76 26.95 -1.41 -2.66
CA PRO A 76 27.89 -0.93 -3.67
C PRO A 76 28.83 -2.05 -4.15
N SER A 77 28.94 -3.17 -3.43
CA SER A 77 29.78 -4.31 -3.84
C SER A 77 29.17 -5.15 -4.96
N TRP A 78 27.94 -4.86 -5.38
CA TRP A 78 27.30 -5.55 -6.51
C TRP A 78 27.53 -4.85 -7.85
N TYR A 79 28.05 -3.63 -7.84
CA TYR A 79 28.32 -2.83 -9.02
C TYR A 79 29.69 -3.18 -9.60
N PRO A 80 29.78 -3.75 -10.82
CA PRO A 80 31.07 -3.93 -11.48
C PRO A 80 31.84 -2.61 -11.65
N SER A 81 31.15 -1.48 -11.85
CA SER A 81 31.79 -0.16 -11.96
C SER A 81 32.61 0.23 -10.72
N LYS A 82 32.26 -0.29 -9.53
CA LYS A 82 33.03 -0.07 -8.30
C LYS A 82 34.49 -0.49 -8.46
N ASP A 83 34.75 -1.62 -9.11
CA ASP A 83 36.12 -2.13 -9.30
C ASP A 83 36.85 -1.41 -10.44
N VAL A 84 36.13 -0.67 -11.30
CA VAL A 84 36.67 0.09 -12.43
C VAL A 84 37.09 1.50 -12.02
N ASP A 85 36.19 2.27 -11.41
CA ASP A 85 36.43 3.69 -11.11
C ASP A 85 36.14 4.09 -9.65
N GLY A 86 35.66 3.15 -8.83
CA GLY A 86 35.34 3.38 -7.41
C GLY A 86 34.06 4.18 -7.17
N ARG A 87 33.27 4.49 -8.21
CA ARG A 87 32.09 5.37 -8.12
C ARG A 87 30.79 4.60 -7.88
N ALA A 88 30.75 3.82 -6.80
CA ALA A 88 29.53 3.16 -6.34
C ALA A 88 29.23 3.52 -4.88
N VAL A 89 27.97 3.85 -4.59
CA VAL A 89 27.51 4.22 -3.24
C VAL A 89 26.31 3.37 -2.83
N PRO A 90 26.13 3.09 -1.52
CA PRO A 90 24.97 2.34 -1.05
C PRO A 90 23.67 3.09 -1.28
N THR A 91 22.60 2.36 -1.57
CA THR A 91 21.26 2.95 -1.71
C THR A 91 20.15 1.98 -1.33
N TRP A 92 18.91 2.38 -1.55
CA TRP A 92 17.71 1.54 -1.38
C TRP A 92 16.89 1.60 -2.65
N ASN A 93 16.49 0.41 -3.11
CA ASN A 93 15.45 0.27 -4.12
C ASN A 93 14.12 -0.04 -3.43
N TYR A 94 13.05 0.57 -3.92
CA TYR A 94 11.71 0.40 -3.37
C TYR A 94 10.62 0.82 -4.36
N ILE A 95 9.41 0.31 -4.11
CA ILE A 95 8.18 0.74 -4.76
C ILE A 95 7.18 1.17 -3.70
N ALA A 96 6.54 2.32 -3.89
CA ALA A 96 5.48 2.78 -3.01
C ALA A 96 4.45 3.63 -3.77
N ALA A 97 3.24 3.68 -3.24
CA ALA A 97 2.25 4.69 -3.60
C ALA A 97 1.89 5.53 -2.37
N GLU A 98 1.75 6.83 -2.57
CA GLU A 98 1.24 7.80 -1.60
C GLU A 98 -0.09 8.35 -2.13
N VAL A 99 -1.12 8.32 -1.29
CA VAL A 99 -2.42 8.90 -1.61
C VAL A 99 -2.76 9.94 -0.55
N ARG A 100 -2.94 11.18 -0.99
CA ARG A 100 -3.40 12.28 -0.13
C ARG A 100 -4.89 12.48 -0.32
N GLY A 101 -5.55 12.89 0.75
CA GLY A 101 -6.97 13.11 0.69
C GLY A 101 -7.58 13.71 1.95
N VAL A 102 -8.90 13.69 1.96
CA VAL A 102 -9.74 14.16 3.06
C VAL A 102 -10.47 12.97 3.67
N LEU A 103 -10.16 12.66 4.93
CA LEU A 103 -10.70 11.53 5.67
C LEU A 103 -12.03 11.89 6.35
N ARG A 104 -13.01 11.02 6.16
CA ARG A 104 -14.26 10.94 6.93
C ARG A 104 -14.32 9.62 7.68
N ILE A 105 -14.90 9.67 8.87
CA ILE A 105 -15.14 8.48 9.70
C ILE A 105 -16.64 8.21 9.74
N GLU A 106 -17.02 7.11 9.11
CA GLU A 106 -18.40 6.61 9.07
C GLU A 106 -18.71 5.82 10.34
N ARG A 107 -19.80 6.22 11.02
CA ARG A 107 -20.22 5.68 12.32
C ARG A 107 -21.59 5.05 12.28
N ASP A 108 -22.38 5.36 11.27
CA ASP A 108 -23.64 4.70 11.01
C ASP A 108 -23.36 3.26 10.62
N VAL A 109 -23.92 2.34 11.40
CA VAL A 109 -23.72 0.90 11.23
C VAL A 109 -24.37 0.40 9.94
N GLU A 110 -25.44 1.06 9.50
CA GLU A 110 -26.18 0.69 8.27
C GLU A 110 -25.35 1.03 7.01
N GLU A 111 -24.48 2.03 7.10
CA GLU A 111 -23.61 2.46 6.00
C GLU A 111 -22.29 1.67 5.93
N LEU A 112 -22.05 0.71 6.82
CA LEU A 112 -20.77 -0.04 6.86
C LEU A 112 -20.69 -1.20 5.88
N ASN A 113 -21.80 -1.60 5.27
CA ASN A 113 -21.82 -2.75 4.36
C ASN A 113 -20.86 -2.59 3.15
N PRO A 114 -20.83 -1.45 2.44
CA PRO A 114 -19.89 -1.24 1.34
C PRO A 114 -18.41 -1.37 1.75
N TYR A 115 -18.05 -0.87 2.93
CA TYR A 115 -16.68 -0.94 3.47
C TYR A 115 -16.23 -2.40 3.71
N LEU A 116 -17.16 -3.24 4.16
CA LEU A 116 -16.90 -4.66 4.41
C LEU A 116 -16.90 -5.46 3.11
N SER A 117 -17.87 -5.21 2.22
CA SER A 117 -18.02 -5.98 0.99
C SER A 117 -16.87 -5.75 0.03
N SER A 118 -16.46 -4.50 -0.18
CA SER A 118 -15.40 -4.17 -1.13
C SER A 118 -14.04 -4.73 -0.70
N LEU A 119 -13.72 -4.63 0.60
CA LEU A 119 -12.51 -5.22 1.14
C LEU A 119 -12.55 -6.75 1.04
N SER A 120 -13.65 -7.37 1.47
CA SER A 120 -13.81 -8.83 1.36
C SER A 120 -13.69 -9.30 -0.07
N GLN A 121 -14.35 -8.62 -1.02
CA GLN A 121 -14.32 -8.98 -2.43
C GLN A 121 -12.90 -8.92 -2.99
N GLN A 122 -12.14 -7.86 -2.70
CA GLN A 122 -10.76 -7.75 -3.19
C GLN A 122 -9.84 -8.81 -2.58
N MET A 123 -9.98 -9.12 -1.28
CA MET A 123 -9.11 -10.07 -0.59
C MET A 123 -9.45 -11.55 -0.86
N GLU A 124 -10.69 -11.83 -1.25
CA GLU A 124 -11.17 -13.17 -1.59
C GLU A 124 -11.15 -13.47 -3.10
N ASP A 125 -10.86 -12.46 -3.94
CA ASP A 125 -10.78 -12.63 -5.38
C ASP A 125 -9.74 -13.69 -5.78
N GLY A 126 -10.08 -14.50 -6.78
CA GLY A 126 -9.23 -15.59 -7.27
C GLY A 126 -9.15 -16.85 -6.39
N ARG A 127 -9.82 -16.91 -5.22
CA ARG A 127 -9.91 -18.13 -4.40
C ARG A 127 -10.91 -19.12 -4.98
N GLU A 128 -10.66 -20.41 -4.77
CA GLU A 128 -11.58 -21.49 -5.21
C GLU A 128 -12.98 -21.38 -4.58
N ASN A 129 -13.02 -21.04 -3.29
CA ASN A 129 -14.24 -20.85 -2.52
C ASN A 129 -14.19 -19.49 -1.80
N PRO A 130 -14.49 -18.37 -2.49
CA PRO A 130 -14.35 -17.04 -1.91
C PRO A 130 -15.41 -16.78 -0.83
N TRP A 131 -14.98 -16.30 0.34
CA TRP A 131 -15.91 -15.92 1.40
C TRP A 131 -16.66 -14.64 1.05
N ARG A 132 -17.96 -14.61 1.35
CA ARG A 132 -18.82 -13.44 1.20
C ARG A 132 -19.48 -13.10 2.53
N LEU A 133 -19.85 -11.84 2.70
CA LEU A 133 -20.64 -11.42 3.88
C LEU A 133 -21.90 -12.27 4.05
N SER A 134 -22.59 -12.60 2.95
CA SER A 134 -23.80 -13.45 2.98
C SER A 134 -23.59 -14.86 3.53
N ASP A 135 -22.34 -15.32 3.66
CA ASP A 135 -22.02 -16.64 4.20
C ASP A 135 -22.06 -16.65 5.75
N ALA A 136 -22.06 -15.47 6.38
CA ALA A 136 -22.19 -15.32 7.82
C ALA A 136 -23.63 -14.96 8.22
N PRO A 137 -24.12 -15.45 9.38
CA PRO A 137 -25.42 -15.06 9.92
C PRO A 137 -25.54 -13.54 10.13
N GLU A 138 -26.68 -12.97 9.75
CA GLU A 138 -26.89 -11.52 9.81
C GLU A 138 -26.85 -10.96 11.24
N ASP A 139 -27.38 -11.71 12.22
CA ASP A 139 -27.31 -11.33 13.64
C ASP A 139 -25.86 -11.28 14.15
N TYR A 140 -25.03 -12.21 13.68
CA TYR A 140 -23.60 -12.23 13.96
C TYR A 140 -22.87 -11.04 13.33
N LEU A 141 -23.12 -10.73 12.06
CA LEU A 141 -22.55 -9.57 11.37
C LEU A 141 -22.99 -8.25 11.98
N ALA A 142 -24.27 -8.09 12.29
CA ALA A 142 -24.82 -6.89 12.92
C ALA A 142 -24.14 -6.62 14.27
N ARG A 143 -23.84 -7.67 15.05
CA ARG A 143 -23.08 -7.55 16.30
C ARG A 143 -21.64 -7.09 16.05
N LEU A 144 -20.95 -7.63 15.04
CA LEU A 144 -19.56 -7.27 14.73
C LEU A 144 -19.44 -5.85 14.16
N ARG A 145 -20.38 -5.40 13.32
CA ARG A 145 -20.42 -4.04 12.76
C ARG A 145 -20.42 -2.96 13.84
N ARG A 146 -21.09 -3.22 14.97
CA ARG A 146 -21.07 -2.32 16.14
C ARG A 146 -19.68 -2.14 16.76
N GLY A 147 -18.73 -3.04 16.47
CA GLY A 147 -17.35 -3.00 16.97
C GLY A 147 -16.40 -2.15 16.14
N ILE A 148 -16.82 -1.65 14.97
CA ILE A 148 -15.98 -0.95 14.01
C ILE A 148 -16.57 0.42 13.61
N VAL A 149 -15.76 1.21 12.92
CA VAL A 149 -16.12 2.42 12.17
C VAL A 149 -15.52 2.34 10.77
N GLY A 150 -16.21 2.90 9.78
CA GLY A 150 -15.72 3.01 8.42
C GLY A 150 -14.76 4.20 8.28
N LEU A 151 -13.83 4.07 7.35
CA LEU A 151 -12.89 5.11 6.95
C LEU A 151 -13.12 5.36 5.46
N SER A 152 -13.43 6.60 5.08
CA SER A 152 -13.52 7.03 3.68
C SER A 152 -12.56 8.18 3.46
N LEU A 153 -11.51 7.94 2.68
CA LEU A 153 -10.50 8.93 2.31
C LEU A 153 -10.77 9.35 0.87
N ARG A 154 -11.44 10.50 0.69
CA ARG A 154 -11.65 11.08 -0.64
C ARG A 154 -10.31 11.52 -1.22
N ILE A 155 -9.98 11.01 -2.40
CA ILE A 155 -8.67 11.20 -3.02
C ILE A 155 -8.56 12.63 -3.53
N THR A 156 -7.43 13.27 -3.25
CA THR A 156 -7.08 14.58 -3.83
C THR A 156 -5.82 14.51 -4.67
N GLU A 157 -4.93 13.56 -4.39
CA GLU A 157 -3.68 13.37 -5.11
C GLU A 157 -3.20 11.92 -4.94
N MET A 158 -2.60 11.37 -6.00
CA MET A 158 -1.97 10.06 -5.98
C MET A 158 -0.58 10.16 -6.62
N ASN A 159 0.42 9.69 -5.90
CA ASN A 159 1.82 9.70 -6.33
C ASN A 159 2.40 8.29 -6.23
N GLY A 160 3.13 7.84 -7.24
CA GLY A 160 3.77 6.52 -7.25
C GLY A 160 5.27 6.61 -7.50
N VAL A 161 6.06 5.95 -6.66
CA VAL A 161 7.52 5.92 -6.74
C VAL A 161 7.99 4.52 -7.11
N LYS A 162 8.88 4.45 -8.10
CA LYS A 162 9.70 3.27 -8.41
C LYS A 162 11.16 3.72 -8.46
N LYS A 163 11.94 3.31 -7.48
CA LYS A 163 13.39 3.47 -7.49
C LYS A 163 13.98 2.07 -7.53
N LEU A 164 14.44 1.68 -8.70
CA LEU A 164 14.78 0.30 -9.05
C LEU A 164 16.07 0.26 -9.88
N SER A 165 17.03 1.16 -9.59
CA SER A 165 18.32 1.23 -10.32
C SER A 165 18.17 1.50 -11.83
N GLN A 166 17.10 2.15 -12.27
CA GLN A 166 16.81 2.36 -13.69
C GLN A 166 17.78 3.26 -14.45
N ASP A 167 18.58 4.05 -13.73
CA ASP A 167 19.57 4.97 -14.30
C ASP A 167 20.98 4.35 -14.35
N ASP A 168 21.14 3.14 -13.82
CA ASP A 168 22.43 2.42 -13.79
C ASP A 168 22.79 1.90 -15.19
N THR A 169 24.09 1.63 -15.41
CA THR A 169 24.53 0.94 -16.62
C THR A 169 23.98 -0.49 -16.65
N GLN A 170 23.87 -1.12 -17.83
CA GLN A 170 23.36 -2.49 -17.93
C GLN A 170 24.17 -3.49 -17.08
N ASP A 171 25.49 -3.33 -17.01
CA ASP A 171 26.37 -4.21 -16.21
C ASP A 171 26.12 -4.05 -14.70
N ASP A 172 25.97 -2.80 -14.25
CA ASP A 172 25.65 -2.48 -12.86
C ASP A 172 24.24 -2.95 -12.48
N PHE A 173 23.26 -2.70 -13.33
CA PHE A 173 21.90 -3.20 -13.17
C PHE A 173 21.88 -4.73 -13.02
N ASN A 174 22.56 -5.45 -13.92
CA ASN A 174 22.68 -6.90 -13.87
C ASN A 174 23.43 -7.37 -12.61
N GLY A 175 24.43 -6.61 -12.16
CA GLY A 175 25.15 -6.83 -10.91
C GLY A 175 24.23 -6.76 -9.70
N VAL A 176 23.42 -5.69 -9.61
CA VAL A 176 22.42 -5.49 -8.56
C VAL A 176 21.37 -6.60 -8.54
N VAL A 177 20.83 -6.99 -9.71
CA VAL A 177 19.86 -8.10 -9.80
C VAL A 177 20.45 -9.40 -9.26
N ARG A 178 21.69 -9.76 -9.65
CA ARG A 178 22.37 -10.95 -9.12
C ARG A 178 22.62 -10.88 -7.62
N GLY A 179 23.02 -9.71 -7.12
CA GLY A 179 23.24 -9.47 -5.70
C GLY A 179 21.96 -9.68 -4.90
N LEU A 180 20.86 -9.06 -5.32
CA LEU A 180 19.55 -9.22 -4.70
C LEU A 180 19.06 -10.66 -4.72
N MET A 181 19.22 -11.39 -5.83
CA MET A 181 18.86 -12.81 -5.95
C MET A 181 19.76 -13.76 -5.15
N SER A 182 20.87 -13.28 -4.60
CA SER A 182 21.77 -14.05 -3.73
C SER A 182 21.49 -13.85 -2.23
N GLU A 183 20.68 -12.85 -1.88
CA GLU A 183 20.27 -12.59 -0.51
C GLU A 183 19.30 -13.67 -0.01
N THR A 184 19.27 -13.92 1.30
CA THR A 184 18.29 -14.85 1.89
C THR A 184 16.92 -14.21 2.10
N ASP A 185 16.83 -12.88 2.05
CA ASP A 185 15.61 -12.11 2.29
C ASP A 185 14.67 -12.17 1.08
N PRO A 186 13.44 -12.73 1.20
CA PRO A 186 12.47 -12.74 0.10
C PRO A 186 12.11 -11.34 -0.42
N ALA A 187 12.22 -10.29 0.39
CA ALA A 187 11.98 -8.92 -0.07
C ALA A 187 13.01 -8.48 -1.11
N ALA A 188 14.27 -8.93 -1.00
CA ALA A 188 15.31 -8.66 -1.99
C ALA A 188 14.99 -9.33 -3.33
N HIS A 189 14.53 -10.59 -3.31
CA HIS A 189 14.06 -11.29 -4.50
C HIS A 189 12.89 -10.56 -5.17
N ALA A 190 11.91 -10.11 -4.39
CA ALA A 190 10.77 -9.37 -4.93
C ALA A 190 11.18 -8.03 -5.57
N VAL A 191 12.21 -7.35 -5.06
CA VAL A 191 12.78 -6.16 -5.72
C VAL A 191 13.46 -6.54 -7.03
N ALA A 192 14.24 -7.63 -7.05
CA ALA A 192 14.89 -8.11 -8.28
C ALA A 192 13.87 -8.48 -9.36
N ASP A 193 12.77 -9.14 -8.99
CA ASP A 193 11.67 -9.44 -9.91
C ASP A 193 11.04 -8.17 -10.50
N GLU A 194 10.84 -7.13 -9.69
CA GLU A 194 10.34 -5.84 -10.17
C GLU A 194 11.33 -5.12 -11.09
N MET A 195 12.63 -5.21 -10.82
CA MET A 195 13.67 -4.71 -11.71
C MET A 195 13.60 -5.41 -13.08
N LEU A 196 13.51 -6.75 -13.10
CA LEU A 196 13.44 -7.53 -14.34
C LEU A 196 12.21 -7.20 -15.20
N LYS A 197 11.09 -6.79 -14.60
CA LYS A 197 9.88 -6.36 -15.33
C LYS A 197 10.08 -5.06 -16.11
N MET A 198 11.12 -4.27 -15.83
CA MET A 198 11.37 -2.99 -16.50
C MET A 198 11.89 -3.14 -17.94
N GLY A 199 12.36 -4.33 -18.33
CA GLY A 199 12.72 -4.62 -19.73
C GLY A 199 13.95 -3.90 -20.26
N ILE A 200 14.89 -3.52 -19.39
CA ILE A 200 16.18 -2.94 -19.79
C ILE A 200 17.10 -4.10 -20.21
N TYR A 201 17.22 -4.32 -21.53
CA TYR A 201 18.10 -5.32 -22.15
C TYR A 201 19.29 -4.64 -22.84
#